data_AF-A0A7X9FIH3-F1
#
_entry.id   AF-A0A7X9FIH3-F1
#
_cell.length_a   1.000
_cell.length_b   1.000
_cell.length_c   1.000
_cell.angle_alpha   90.00
_cell.angle_beta   90.00
_cell.angle_gamma   90.00
#
_symmetry.space_group_name_H-M   'P 1'
#
loop_
_entity.id
_entity.type
_entity.pdbx_description
1 polymer ?
#
loop_
_entity_poly.entity_id
_entity_poly.type
_entity_poly.pdbx_seq_one_letter_code
_entity_poly.pdbx_strand_id
1 'polypeptide(L)'
;DRFPSGAVGRSLARGLAEAGLTRVTVVPRTFVLRDFATADAIYDIGKTVAEAVARGDLAARDGRAFLDEQRAAGDRGLFFSSLTFFEAGGVRG
;
A
#
# COMPACT_ATOMS: atom_id res chain seq x y z
N ASP A 1 -0.62 4.11 15.35
CA ASP A 1 -0.17 2.80 15.85
C ASP A 1 -0.98 1.56 15.42
N ARG A 2 -2.00 1.65 14.55
CA ARG A 2 -2.73 0.48 14.03
C ARG A 2 -2.58 0.26 12.52
N PHE A 3 -1.43 0.62 11.95
CA PHE A 3 -1.06 0.08 10.64
C PHE A 3 -0.47 -1.33 10.85
N PRO A 4 -1.05 -2.39 10.25
CA PRO A 4 -0.53 -3.77 10.38
C PRO A 4 0.89 -3.96 9.80
N SER A 5 1.45 -2.93 9.16
CA SER A 5 2.77 -2.95 8.50
C SER A 5 3.93 -3.25 9.45
N GLY A 6 3.82 -2.91 10.74
CA GLY A 6 4.87 -3.21 11.71
C GLY A 6 5.12 -4.70 11.91
N ALA A 7 4.09 -5.54 11.73
CA ALA A 7 4.17 -6.98 11.99
C ALA A 7 4.34 -7.83 10.74
N VAL A 8 3.92 -7.36 9.56
CA VAL A 8 3.86 -8.19 8.35
C VAL A 8 5.23 -8.75 7.96
N GLY A 9 6.29 -7.93 8.00
CA GLY A 9 7.65 -8.38 7.73
C GLY A 9 8.15 -9.44 8.72
N ARG A 10 7.76 -9.32 10.01
CA ARG A 10 8.14 -10.28 11.06
C ARG A 10 7.37 -11.59 10.95
N SER A 11 6.11 -11.57 10.51
CA SER A 11 5.32 -12.78 10.33
C SER A 11 5.67 -13.56 9.07
N LEU A 12 6.16 -12.89 8.02
CA LEU A 12 6.55 -13.55 6.76
C LEU A 12 7.64 -14.60 6.97
N ALA A 13 8.68 -14.27 7.74
CA ALA A 13 9.77 -15.20 8.00
C ALA A 13 9.28 -16.47 8.70
N ARG A 14 8.44 -16.30 9.73
CA ARG A 14 7.83 -17.41 10.46
C ARG A 14 6.92 -18.24 9.56
N GLY A 15 6.03 -17.61 8.79
CA GLY A 15 5.09 -18.32 7.92
C GLY A 15 5.80 -19.14 6.83
N LEU A 16 6.90 -18.64 6.26
CA LEU A 16 7.73 -19.39 5.31
C LEU A 16 8.43 -20.59 5.97
N ALA A 17 8.90 -20.44 7.20
CA ALA A 17 9.48 -21.54 7.96
C ALA A 17 8.43 -22.61 8.32
N GLU A 18 7.24 -22.20 8.75
CA GLU A 18 6.08 -23.09 9.00
C GLU A 18 5.64 -23.83 7.73
N ALA A 19 5.83 -23.23 6.55
CA ALA A 19 5.61 -23.85 5.24
C ALA A 19 6.77 -24.78 4.78
N GLY A 20 7.79 -24.99 5.61
CA GLY A 20 8.90 -25.91 5.33
C GLY A 20 10.04 -25.30 4.51
N LEU A 21 10.07 -23.98 4.33
CA LEU A 21 11.21 -23.31 3.70
C LEU A 21 12.32 -23.07 4.72
N THR A 22 13.55 -23.27 4.28
CA THR A 22 14.77 -22.95 5.03
C THR A 22 15.51 -21.80 4.36
N ARG A 23 16.52 -21.24 5.04
CA ARG A 23 17.29 -20.06 4.57
C ARG A 23 16.37 -18.90 4.15
N VAL A 24 15.36 -18.63 4.97
CA VAL A 24 14.35 -17.61 4.69
C VAL A 24 15.00 -16.22 4.71
N THR A 25 14.70 -15.42 3.69
CA THR A 25 15.08 -14.02 3.57
C THR A 25 13.83 -13.17 3.48
N VAL A 26 13.88 -11.98 4.09
CA VAL A 26 12.82 -10.97 3.99
C VAL A 26 13.51 -9.63 3.79
N VAL A 27 13.27 -8.98 2.65
CA VAL A 27 13.89 -7.71 2.27
C VAL A 27 12.80 -6.65 2.09
N PRO A 28 12.81 -5.57 2.89
CA PRO A 28 11.91 -4.45 2.64
C PRO A 28 12.39 -3.66 1.42
N ARG A 29 11.44 -3.27 0.59
CA ARG A 29 11.64 -2.39 -0.56
C ARG A 29 10.62 -1.28 -0.47
N THR A 30 11.08 -0.04 -0.53
CA THR A 30 10.21 1.14 -0.42
C THR A 30 10.27 1.94 -1.70
N PHE A 31 9.11 2.26 -2.26
CA PHE A 31 8.99 3.24 -3.34
C PHE A 31 8.31 4.50 -2.82
N VAL A 32 8.83 5.64 -3.25
CA VAL A 32 8.26 6.96 -2.98
C VAL A 32 7.72 7.51 -4.29
N LEU A 33 6.44 7.85 -4.30
CA LEU A 33 5.75 8.43 -5.45
C LEU A 33 5.39 9.88 -5.14
N ARG A 34 5.71 10.76 -6.09
CA ARG A 34 5.41 12.20 -6.02
C ARG A 34 4.40 12.65 -7.08
N ASP A 35 3.95 11.71 -7.89
CA ASP A 35 2.90 11.92 -8.89
C ASP A 35 1.66 11.12 -8.49
N PHE A 36 0.51 11.80 -8.44
CA PHE A 36 -0.74 11.18 -8.02
C PHE A 36 -1.24 10.18 -9.06
N ALA A 37 -1.11 10.45 -10.36
CA ALA A 37 -1.57 9.55 -11.41
C ALA A 37 -0.83 8.20 -11.37
N THR A 38 0.49 8.24 -11.18
CA THR A 38 1.32 7.05 -10.99
C THR A 38 0.93 6.30 -9.70
N ALA A 39 0.68 7.01 -8.60
CA ALA A 39 0.24 6.39 -7.36
C ALA A 39 -1.14 5.73 -7.49
N ASP A 40 -2.08 6.36 -8.18
CA ASP A 40 -3.41 5.82 -8.43
C ASP A 40 -3.34 4.56 -9.30
N ALA A 41 -2.50 4.56 -10.35
CA ALA A 41 -2.31 3.39 -11.21
C ALA A 41 -1.72 2.17 -10.49
N ILE A 42 -0.97 2.37 -9.41
CA ILE A 42 -0.35 1.27 -8.64
C ILE A 42 -1.23 0.85 -7.45
N TYR A 43 -1.89 1.81 -6.80
CA TYR A 43 -2.60 1.57 -5.55
C TYR A 43 -4.13 1.53 -5.68
N ASP A 44 -4.68 1.74 -6.88
CA ASP A 44 -6.12 1.77 -7.13
C ASP A 44 -6.86 2.75 -6.18
N ILE A 45 -6.31 3.95 -5.98
CA ILE A 45 -6.82 4.92 -4.98
C ILE A 45 -8.24 5.34 -5.33
N GLY A 46 -8.49 5.74 -6.58
CA GLY A 46 -9.80 6.16 -7.07
C GLY A 46 -10.83 5.04 -6.98
N LYS A 47 -10.43 3.81 -7.31
CA LYS A 47 -11.29 2.62 -7.18
C LYS A 47 -11.62 2.34 -5.71
N THR A 48 -10.64 2.38 -4.82
CA THR A 48 -10.81 2.19 -3.38
C THR A 48 -11.81 3.21 -2.80
N VAL A 49 -11.69 4.48 -3.20
CA VAL A 49 -12.64 5.54 -2.80
C VAL A 49 -14.04 5.24 -3.33
N ALA A 50 -14.17 4.85 -4.60
CA ALA A 50 -15.47 4.52 -5.20
C ALA A 50 -16.15 3.35 -4.48
N GLU A 51 -15.40 2.30 -4.12
CA GLU A 51 -15.91 1.16 -3.36
C GLU A 51 -16.33 1.55 -1.94
N ALA A 52 -15.57 2.42 -1.25
CA ALA A 52 -15.94 2.94 0.06
C ALA A 52 -17.24 3.75 0.00
N VAL A 53 -17.43 4.55 -1.05
CA VAL A 53 -18.68 5.27 -1.29
C VAL A 53 -19.84 4.30 -1.56
N ALA A 54 -19.62 3.28 -2.38
CA ALA A 54 -20.65 2.28 -2.70
C ALA A 54 -21.11 1.48 -1.47
N ARG A 55 -20.20 1.23 -0.51
CA ARG A 55 -20.53 0.57 0.77
C ARG A 55 -21.15 1.50 1.81
N GLY A 56 -21.15 2.82 1.57
CA GLY A 56 -21.62 3.82 2.53
C GLY A 56 -20.61 4.15 3.63
N ASP A 57 -19.37 3.65 3.53
CA ASP A 57 -18.28 3.96 4.47
C ASP A 57 -17.79 5.41 4.32
N LEU A 58 -18.04 6.02 3.15
CA LEU A 58 -17.63 7.37 2.80
C LEU A 58 -18.74 8.10 2.04
N ALA A 59 -19.03 9.35 2.37
CA ALA A 59 -19.99 10.12 1.59
C ALA A 59 -19.41 10.45 0.21
N ALA A 60 -20.24 10.39 -0.83
CA ALA A 60 -19.79 10.62 -2.22
C ALA A 60 -19.12 11.98 -2.43
N ARG A 61 -19.58 13.02 -1.72
CA ARG A 61 -18.96 14.36 -1.77
C ARG A 61 -17.55 14.36 -1.17
N ASP A 62 -17.35 13.62 -0.08
CA ASP A 62 -16.09 13.58 0.66
C ASP A 62 -15.05 12.77 -0.14
N GLY A 63 -15.50 11.67 -0.78
CA GLY A 63 -14.65 10.91 -1.71
C GLY A 63 -14.20 11.74 -2.91
N ARG A 64 -15.08 12.56 -3.48
CA ARG A 64 -14.71 13.46 -4.59
C ARG A 64 -13.72 14.53 -4.13
N ALA A 65 -14.02 15.21 -3.02
CA ALA A 65 -13.16 16.24 -2.46
C ALA A 65 -11.74 15.70 -2.19
N PHE A 66 -11.64 14.52 -1.59
CA PHE A 66 -10.37 13.84 -1.38
C PHE A 66 -9.60 13.63 -2.69
N LEU A 67 -10.22 13.05 -3.72
CA LEU A 67 -9.53 12.81 -4.99
C LEU A 67 -9.08 14.11 -5.68
N ASP A 68 -9.88 15.17 -5.60
CA ASP A 68 -9.54 16.46 -6.16
C ASP A 68 -8.39 17.14 -5.40
N GLU A 69 -8.35 17.02 -4.07
CA GLU A 69 -7.23 17.49 -3.25
C GLU A 69 -5.92 16.78 -3.59
N GLN A 70 -5.96 15.45 -3.80
CA GLN A 70 -4.76 14.69 -4.16
C GLN A 70 -4.24 15.06 -5.56
N ARG A 71 -5.13 15.28 -6.53
CA ARG A 71 -4.76 15.79 -7.87
C ARG A 71 -4.14 17.17 -7.79
N ALA A 72 -4.79 18.10 -7.08
CA ALA A 72 -4.28 19.44 -6.89
C ALA A 72 -2.93 19.47 -6.13
N ALA A 73 -2.70 18.54 -5.20
CA ALA A 73 -1.40 18.36 -4.57
C ALA A 73 -0.35 17.86 -5.58
N GLY A 74 -0.72 16.95 -6.48
CA GLY A 74 0.13 16.47 -7.58
C GLY A 74 0.56 17.62 -8.49
N ASP A 75 -0.38 18.45 -8.94
CA ASP A 75 -0.14 19.60 -9.81
C ASP A 75 0.79 20.64 -9.18
N ARG A 76 0.77 20.76 -7.84
CA ARG A 76 1.67 21.63 -7.08
C ARG A 76 3.02 21.00 -6.71
N GLY A 77 3.26 19.75 -7.09
CA GLY A 77 4.46 18.99 -6.68
C GLY A 77 4.51 18.67 -5.19
N LEU A 78 3.36 18.73 -4.50
CA LEU A 78 3.21 18.48 -3.06
C LEU A 78 2.66 17.09 -2.75
N PHE A 79 2.21 16.35 -3.76
CA PHE A 79 1.78 14.98 -3.56
C PHE A 79 2.94 14.12 -3.06
N PHE A 80 2.62 13.24 -2.11
CA PHE A 80 3.55 12.28 -1.55
C PHE A 80 2.80 11.00 -1.21
N SER A 81 3.37 9.88 -1.62
CA SER A 81 2.99 8.56 -1.14
C SER A 81 4.24 7.69 -1.00
N SER A 82 4.23 6.80 -0.01
CA SER A 82 5.27 5.80 0.17
C SER A 82 4.65 4.44 0.43
N LEU A 83 5.07 3.43 -0.31
CA LEU A 83 4.71 2.04 -0.06
C LEU A 83 5.96 1.22 0.21
N THR A 84 5.93 0.46 1.29
CA THR A 84 6.93 -0.57 1.56
C THR A 84 6.31 -1.94 1.31
N PHE A 85 6.87 -2.68 0.35
CA PHE A 85 6.59 -4.09 0.14
C PHE A 85 7.74 -4.92 0.69
N PHE A 86 7.43 -6.14 1.12
CA PHE A 86 8.41 -7.09 1.63
C PHE A 86 8.55 -8.22 0.61
N GLU A 87 9.73 -8.31 0.01
CA GLU A 87 10.12 -9.44 -0.80
C GLU A 87 10.59 -10.54 0.14
N ALA A 88 9.97 -11.72 0.08
CA ALA A 88 10.30 -12.83 0.96
C ALA A 88 10.46 -14.13 0.17
N GLY A 89 11.47 -14.92 0.53
CA GLY A 89 11.79 -16.17 -0.16
C GLY A 89 12.63 -17.12 0.69
N GLY A 90 12.75 -18.37 0.25
CA GLY A 90 13.53 -19.41 0.91
C GLY A 90 13.69 -20.61 -0.01
N VAL A 91 14.34 -21.68 0.46
CA VAL A 91 14.52 -22.93 -0.29
C VAL A 91 13.80 -24.08 0.39
N ARG A 92 13.26 -25.04 -0.39
CA ARG A 92 12.70 -26.27 0.18
C ARG A 92 13.84 -27.09 0.78
N GLY A 93 13.65 -27.53 2.02
CA GLY A 93 14.51 -28.52 2.69
C GLY A 93 14.30 -29.92 2.14
#